data_AF-A0A970PFT8-F1
#
_entry.id   AF-A0A970PFT8-F1
#
_cell.length_a   1.000
_cell.length_b   1.000
_cell.length_c   1.000
_cell.angle_alpha   90.00
_cell.angle_beta   90.00
_cell.angle_gamma   90.00
#
_symmetry.space_group_name_H-M   'P 1'
#
loop_
_entity.id
_entity.type
_entity.pdbx_description
1 polymer ?
#
loop_
_entity_poly.entity_id
_entity_poly.type
_entity_poly.pdbx_seq_one_letter_code
_entity_poly.pdbx_strand_id
1 'polypeptide(L)'
;MSEYINNREYRQKVLKELIMELHDGATVDEVKERFEKLIEGVSATEISMMENQLIMEGLPVTEVQRLCDVHAAVFKGSIEEIHMPEDPALIPGHPVNTFKMENRALERLLDKTIRPLVSDLKDNDNPDLRENILAEFIKLYELDKHYLRKENLLFPFLEKYEITGPPKVMWGVDDEIREDIKNVISELKDLGSDANELSAKAEAAIDRVHEMIFKEENILFPMAQETLSEDEWLKIAGESHELGYCLYEPKRQWKPTRVNVEEKTKQEAKLEAMTTESKELDGAAQDSDVKSSHGPGEYINFETGILSQKEIEAMLNTLPVDITFV
;
A
#
# COMPACT_ATOMS: atom_id res chain seq x y z
N MET A 1 -10.37 18.91 14.38
CA MET A 1 -8.92 19.10 14.11
C MET A 1 -8.10 19.39 15.37
N SER A 2 -8.65 20.04 16.42
CA SER A 2 -7.89 20.34 17.64
C SER A 2 -7.62 19.12 18.52
N GLU A 3 -8.56 18.18 18.68
CA GLU A 3 -8.41 17.07 19.64
C GLU A 3 -7.35 16.03 19.26
N TYR A 4 -7.20 15.71 17.97
CA TYR A 4 -6.14 14.82 17.48
C TYR A 4 -4.75 15.41 17.64
N ILE A 5 -4.60 16.71 17.40
CA ILE A 5 -3.35 17.45 17.63
C ILE A 5 -3.04 17.48 19.14
N ASN A 6 -4.06 17.72 19.97
CA ASN A 6 -3.93 17.79 21.42
C ASN A 6 -3.51 16.44 22.03
N ASN A 7 -3.98 15.31 21.49
CA ASN A 7 -3.61 13.98 21.99
C ASN A 7 -2.16 13.62 21.62
N ARG A 8 -1.69 13.98 20.41
CA ARG A 8 -0.29 13.73 20.00
C ARG A 8 0.70 14.56 20.79
N GLU A 9 0.44 15.86 20.96
CA GLU A 9 1.27 16.76 21.78
C GLU A 9 1.25 16.34 23.26
N TYR A 10 0.09 15.93 23.78
CA TYR A 10 -0.03 15.38 25.13
C TYR A 10 0.79 14.10 25.31
N ARG A 11 0.69 13.16 24.38
CA ARG A 11 1.47 11.91 24.43
C ARG A 11 2.97 12.17 24.32
N GLN A 12 3.40 13.09 23.46
CA GLN A 12 4.81 13.49 23.37
C GLN A 12 5.31 14.08 24.68
N LYS A 13 4.50 14.93 25.32
CA LYS A 13 4.84 15.51 26.62
C LYS A 13 4.96 14.45 27.72
N VAL A 14 4.04 13.49 27.77
CA VAL A 14 4.09 12.40 28.77
C VAL A 14 5.26 11.45 28.49
N LEU A 15 5.55 11.13 27.22
CA LEU A 15 6.75 10.36 26.85
C LEU A 15 8.02 11.07 27.31
N LYS A 16 8.11 12.39 27.11
CA LYS A 16 9.23 13.20 27.59
C LYS A 16 9.37 13.16 29.11
N GLU A 17 8.26 13.25 29.84
CA GLU A 17 8.23 13.12 31.30
C GLU A 17 8.73 11.74 31.75
N LEU A 18 8.29 10.65 31.11
CA LEU A 18 8.74 9.29 31.44
C LEU A 18 10.23 9.08 31.14
N ILE A 19 10.78 9.69 30.08
CA ILE A 19 12.22 9.65 29.79
C ILE A 19 13.01 10.39 30.86
N MET A 20 12.51 11.55 31.30
CA MET A 20 13.15 12.31 32.37
C MET A 20 13.11 11.54 33.71
N GLU A 21 11.99 10.88 34.02
CA GLU A 21 11.87 10.02 35.21
C GLU A 21 12.90 8.87 35.17
N LEU A 22 13.07 8.21 34.01
CA LEU A 22 14.10 7.17 33.82
C LEU A 22 15.53 7.73 33.92
N HIS A 23 15.76 8.94 33.43
CA HIS A 23 17.05 9.64 33.54
C HIS A 23 17.37 10.00 35.00
N ASP A 24 16.37 10.42 35.76
CA ASP A 24 16.45 10.80 37.17
C ASP A 24 16.56 9.58 38.12
N GLY A 25 16.57 8.36 37.56
CA GLY A 25 16.87 7.11 38.28
C GLY A 25 15.66 6.24 38.60
N ALA A 26 14.48 6.54 38.04
CA ALA A 26 13.34 5.63 38.12
C ALA A 26 13.64 4.30 37.40
N THR A 27 13.09 3.22 37.94
CA THR A 27 13.21 1.89 37.36
C THR A 27 12.18 1.67 36.26
N VAL A 28 12.50 0.77 35.32
CA VAL A 28 11.58 0.38 34.23
C VAL A 28 10.22 -0.07 34.76
N ASP A 29 10.18 -0.76 35.90
CA ASP A 29 8.95 -1.26 36.52
C ASP A 29 8.04 -0.14 37.05
N GLU A 30 8.61 0.99 37.49
CA GLU A 30 7.84 2.13 38.03
C GLU A 30 7.13 2.93 36.92
N VAL A 31 7.74 3.00 35.74
CA VAL A 31 7.17 3.72 34.58
C VAL A 31 6.33 2.81 33.68
N LYS A 32 6.44 1.49 33.84
CA LYS A 32 5.84 0.47 32.97
C LYS A 32 4.34 0.64 32.77
N GLU A 33 3.58 0.79 33.84
CA GLU A 33 2.11 0.86 33.79
C GLU A 33 1.62 2.17 33.14
N ARG A 34 2.33 3.28 33.38
CA ARG A 34 2.05 4.57 32.73
C ARG A 34 2.42 4.53 31.26
N PHE A 35 3.51 3.84 30.93
CA PHE A 35 3.95 3.64 29.56
C PHE A 35 2.94 2.82 28.77
N GLU A 36 2.52 1.66 29.29
CA GLU A 36 1.51 0.78 28.68
C GLU A 36 0.21 1.50 28.33
N LYS A 37 -0.34 2.28 29.27
CA LYS A 37 -1.58 3.06 29.04
C LYS A 37 -1.40 4.16 27.99
N LEU A 38 -0.18 4.67 27.81
CA LEU A 38 0.11 5.74 26.86
C LEU A 38 0.28 5.22 25.43
N ILE A 39 0.91 4.04 25.28
CA ILE A 39 1.18 3.42 23.98
C ILE A 39 0.08 2.46 23.49
N GLU A 40 -0.97 2.28 24.28
CA GLU A 40 -2.14 1.50 23.88
C GLU A 40 -2.78 2.09 22.60
N GLY A 41 -2.77 1.31 21.51
CA GLY A 41 -3.28 1.73 20.20
C GLY A 41 -2.37 2.67 19.40
N VAL A 42 -1.08 2.76 19.75
CA VAL A 42 -0.06 3.53 19.01
C VAL A 42 0.72 2.60 18.08
N SER A 43 0.91 3.01 16.83
CA SER A 43 1.70 2.24 15.86
C SER A 43 3.21 2.39 16.11
N ALA A 44 4.01 1.39 15.72
CA ALA A 44 5.47 1.46 15.81
C ALA A 44 6.06 2.69 15.08
N THR A 45 5.45 3.08 13.95
CA THR A 45 5.82 4.27 13.18
C THR A 45 5.56 5.57 13.95
N GLU A 46 4.44 5.66 14.68
CA GLU A 46 4.12 6.82 15.50
C GLU A 46 5.11 6.97 16.66
N ILE A 47 5.51 5.87 17.30
CA ILE A 47 6.54 5.84 18.35
C ILE A 47 7.88 6.35 17.78
N SER A 48 8.31 5.84 16.63
CA SER A 48 9.57 6.27 15.98
C SER A 48 9.57 7.75 15.58
N MET A 49 8.43 8.28 15.12
CA MET A 49 8.28 9.71 14.86
C MET A 49 8.41 10.57 16.12
N MET A 50 7.84 10.11 17.24
CA MET A 50 7.94 10.80 18.53
C MET A 50 9.37 10.78 19.08
N GLU A 51 10.07 9.64 18.96
CA GLU A 51 11.48 9.49 19.33
C GLU A 51 12.38 10.45 18.53
N ASN A 52 12.20 10.51 17.21
CA ASN A 52 12.95 11.43 16.35
C ASN A 52 12.69 12.89 16.69
N GLN A 53 11.45 13.25 17.01
CA GLN A 53 11.11 14.62 17.40
C GLN A 53 11.76 15.01 18.74
N LEU A 54 11.84 14.09 19.70
CA LEU A 54 12.55 14.33 20.97
C LEU A 54 14.06 14.56 20.74
N ILE A 55 14.67 13.82 19.81
CA ILE A 55 16.07 14.06 19.41
C ILE A 55 16.22 15.47 18.82
N MET A 56 15.30 15.90 17.95
CA MET A 56 15.30 17.24 17.38
C MET A 56 15.09 18.35 18.41
N GLU A 57 14.36 18.08 19.49
CA GLU A 57 14.18 18.98 20.65
C GLU A 57 15.41 19.04 21.57
N GLY A 58 16.48 18.31 21.25
CA GLY A 58 17.76 18.34 21.95
C GLY A 58 17.93 17.27 23.02
N LEU A 59 17.05 16.26 23.08
CA LEU A 59 17.28 15.09 23.93
C LEU A 59 18.47 14.27 23.39
N PRO A 60 19.40 13.79 24.24
CA PRO A 60 20.47 12.92 23.81
C PRO A 60 19.92 11.59 23.26
N VAL A 61 20.47 11.13 22.14
CA VAL A 61 20.10 9.84 21.51
C VAL A 61 20.21 8.67 22.50
N THR A 62 21.16 8.73 23.44
CA THR A 62 21.35 7.72 24.49
C THR A 62 20.18 7.62 25.46
N GLU A 63 19.45 8.71 25.71
CA GLU A 63 18.25 8.70 26.55
C GLU A 63 17.03 8.16 25.79
N VAL A 64 16.94 8.47 24.49
CA VAL A 64 15.92 7.89 23.61
C VAL A 64 16.15 6.39 23.41
N GLN A 65 17.40 5.92 23.40
CA GLN A 65 17.70 4.48 23.36
C GLN A 65 17.26 3.73 24.63
N ARG A 66 17.21 4.39 25.80
CA ARG A 66 16.71 3.77 27.04
C ARG A 66 15.20 3.49 26.99
N LEU A 67 14.43 4.22 26.19
CA LEU A 67 13.02 3.90 25.93
C LEU A 67 12.86 2.56 25.22
N CYS A 68 13.77 2.21 24.31
CA CYS A 68 13.72 0.92 23.61
C CYS A 68 13.75 -0.27 24.58
N ASP A 69 14.50 -0.16 25.69
CA ASP A 69 14.55 -1.19 26.74
C ASP A 69 13.24 -1.30 27.52
N VAL A 70 12.55 -0.17 27.75
CA VAL A 70 11.23 -0.13 28.39
C VAL A 70 10.16 -0.72 27.48
N HIS A 71 10.17 -0.36 26.19
CA HIS A 71 9.24 -0.93 25.21
C HIS A 71 9.42 -2.45 25.16
N ALA A 72 10.66 -2.94 25.04
CA ALA A 72 10.93 -4.38 25.02
C ALA A 72 10.48 -5.12 26.30
N ALA A 73 10.57 -4.49 27.48
CA ALA A 73 10.14 -5.07 28.75
C ALA A 73 8.61 -5.06 28.95
N VAL A 74 7.93 -4.06 28.38
CA VAL A 74 6.47 -3.95 28.31
C VAL A 74 5.88 -5.00 27.36
N PHE A 75 6.44 -5.13 26.16
CA PHE A 75 5.91 -6.04 25.14
C PHE A 75 6.16 -7.54 25.41
N LYS A 76 7.12 -7.90 26.28
CA LYS A 76 7.38 -9.31 26.67
C LYS A 76 6.25 -9.98 27.46
N GLY A 77 5.31 -9.23 28.04
CA GLY A 77 4.21 -9.76 28.84
C GLY A 77 2.93 -10.12 28.06
N SER A 78 2.81 -9.70 26.80
CA SER A 78 1.54 -9.62 26.05
C SER A 78 1.52 -10.51 24.81
N ILE A 79 2.27 -11.62 24.84
CA ILE A 79 2.69 -12.39 23.64
C ILE A 79 1.55 -13.19 22.95
N GLU A 80 0.32 -13.20 23.48
CA GLU A 80 -0.71 -14.12 22.98
C GLU A 80 -1.86 -13.50 22.17
N GLU A 81 -1.90 -12.17 21.93
CA GLU A 81 -2.98 -11.55 21.11
C GLU A 81 -2.56 -10.48 20.08
N ILE A 82 -1.27 -10.28 19.78
CA ILE A 82 -0.81 -9.27 18.79
C ILE A 82 0.17 -9.87 17.75
N HIS A 83 -0.26 -10.89 17.03
CA HIS A 83 0.43 -11.36 15.83
C HIS A 83 -0.50 -11.32 14.61
N MET A 84 -0.99 -10.12 14.26
CA MET A 84 -1.07 -9.76 12.84
C MET A 84 0.33 -9.26 12.47
N PRO A 85 0.96 -9.76 11.40
CA PRO A 85 2.30 -9.30 11.05
C PRO A 85 2.22 -7.80 10.75
N GLU A 86 3.04 -7.01 11.45
CA GLU A 86 3.19 -5.58 11.22
C GLU A 86 3.66 -5.26 9.79
N ASP A 87 4.18 -6.26 9.05
CA ASP A 87 4.53 -6.15 7.64
C ASP A 87 3.29 -6.42 6.75
N PRO A 88 2.76 -5.40 6.04
CA PRO A 88 1.69 -5.58 5.05
C PRO A 88 1.98 -6.64 3.99
N ALA A 89 3.26 -6.96 3.73
CA ALA A 89 3.66 -8.01 2.82
C ALA A 89 3.32 -9.43 3.32
N LEU A 90 3.02 -9.60 4.60
CA LEU A 90 2.63 -10.88 5.21
C LEU A 90 1.11 -11.00 5.41
N ILE A 91 0.34 -9.94 5.17
CA ILE A 91 -1.12 -9.94 5.34
C ILE A 91 -1.78 -10.47 4.06
N PRO A 92 -2.46 -11.65 4.09
CA PRO A 92 -3.10 -12.19 2.90
C PRO A 92 -4.14 -11.24 2.33
N GLY A 93 -4.05 -10.99 1.02
CA GLY A 93 -4.95 -10.08 0.30
C GLY A 93 -4.49 -8.63 0.27
N HIS A 94 -3.50 -8.24 1.08
CA HIS A 94 -2.90 -6.90 0.95
C HIS A 94 -2.23 -6.78 -0.43
N PRO A 95 -2.28 -5.63 -1.12
CA PRO A 95 -1.68 -5.50 -2.45
C PRO A 95 -0.20 -5.91 -2.50
N VAL A 96 0.61 -5.46 -1.54
CA VAL A 96 2.04 -5.84 -1.45
C VAL A 96 2.23 -7.35 -1.27
N ASN A 97 1.43 -7.99 -0.41
CA ASN A 97 1.48 -9.44 -0.26
C ASN A 97 1.15 -10.13 -1.59
N THR A 98 0.12 -9.64 -2.29
CA THR A 98 -0.28 -10.19 -3.59
C THR A 98 0.84 -10.06 -4.61
N PHE A 99 1.44 -8.88 -4.78
CA PHE A 99 2.58 -8.69 -5.67
C PHE A 99 3.76 -9.63 -5.32
N LYS A 100 4.10 -9.77 -4.03
CA LYS A 100 5.15 -10.72 -3.62
C LYS A 100 4.77 -12.18 -3.93
N MET A 101 3.52 -12.59 -3.72
CA MET A 101 3.08 -13.95 -4.06
C MET A 101 3.13 -14.24 -5.56
N GLU A 102 2.84 -13.24 -6.40
CA GLU A 102 3.03 -13.31 -7.85
C GLU A 102 4.50 -13.44 -8.20
N ASN A 103 5.40 -12.66 -7.59
CA ASN A 103 6.85 -12.76 -7.79
C ASN A 103 7.36 -14.16 -7.43
N ARG A 104 6.90 -14.74 -6.31
CA ARG A 104 7.23 -16.13 -5.96
C ARG A 104 6.66 -17.15 -6.95
N ALA A 105 5.53 -16.88 -7.59
CA ALA A 105 4.98 -17.74 -8.63
C ALA A 105 5.78 -17.65 -9.94
N LEU A 106 6.22 -16.45 -10.32
CA LEU A 106 7.09 -16.18 -11.45
C LEU A 106 8.45 -16.86 -11.29
N GLU A 107 9.13 -16.68 -10.16
CA GLU A 107 10.41 -17.34 -9.89
C GLU A 107 10.30 -18.87 -9.99
N ARG A 108 9.21 -19.45 -9.46
CA ARG A 108 8.96 -20.90 -9.61
C ARG A 108 8.80 -21.30 -11.08
N LEU A 109 8.05 -20.53 -11.86
CA LEU A 109 7.87 -20.79 -13.29
C LEU A 109 9.21 -20.71 -14.03
N LEU A 110 9.97 -19.64 -13.79
CA LEU A 110 11.28 -19.39 -14.40
C LEU A 110 12.29 -20.48 -14.04
N ASP A 111 12.52 -20.72 -12.74
CA ASP A 111 13.63 -21.57 -12.30
C ASP A 111 13.32 -23.06 -12.31
N LYS A 112 12.06 -23.45 -12.10
CA LYS A 112 11.67 -24.88 -12.04
C LYS A 112 11.18 -25.43 -13.37
N THR A 113 10.78 -24.56 -14.30
CA THR A 113 10.15 -24.99 -15.56
C THR A 113 10.89 -24.43 -16.77
N ILE A 114 10.94 -23.11 -16.92
CA ILE A 114 11.43 -22.48 -18.16
C ILE A 114 12.94 -22.68 -18.33
N ARG A 115 13.74 -22.30 -17.32
CA ARG A 115 15.21 -22.35 -17.37
C ARG A 115 15.75 -23.75 -17.66
N PRO A 116 15.24 -24.84 -17.05
CA PRO A 116 15.61 -26.21 -17.45
C PRO A 116 15.31 -26.49 -18.93
N LEU A 117 14.11 -26.17 -19.42
CA LEU A 117 13.74 -26.42 -20.82
C LEU A 117 14.60 -25.61 -21.80
N VAL A 118 14.90 -24.35 -21.47
CA VAL A 118 15.76 -23.46 -22.27
C VAL A 118 17.21 -23.94 -22.29
N SER A 119 17.69 -24.52 -21.19
CA SER A 119 19.02 -25.15 -21.14
C SER A 119 19.09 -26.37 -22.05
N ASP A 120 18.05 -27.20 -22.04
CA ASP A 120 17.98 -28.43 -22.85
C ASP A 120 17.89 -28.13 -24.37
N LEU A 121 17.44 -26.91 -24.74
CA LEU A 121 17.30 -26.49 -26.14
C LEU A 121 18.61 -26.54 -26.92
N LYS A 122 19.75 -26.28 -26.26
CA LYS A 122 21.07 -26.28 -26.92
C LYS A 122 21.49 -27.68 -27.38
N ASP A 123 21.16 -28.69 -26.58
CA ASP A 123 21.62 -30.06 -26.78
C ASP A 123 20.58 -30.94 -27.50
N ASN A 124 19.28 -30.63 -27.34
CA ASN A 124 18.17 -31.46 -27.83
C ASN A 124 17.09 -30.63 -28.55
N ASP A 125 17.50 -29.82 -29.52
CA ASP A 125 16.55 -29.03 -30.31
C ASP A 125 15.60 -29.93 -31.13
N ASN A 126 14.32 -29.89 -30.78
CA ASN A 126 13.26 -30.62 -31.46
C ASN A 126 11.91 -29.87 -31.36
N PRO A 127 10.95 -30.15 -32.27
CA PRO A 127 9.67 -29.46 -32.30
C PRO A 127 8.87 -29.54 -30.99
N ASP A 128 8.84 -30.70 -30.33
CA ASP A 128 8.07 -30.89 -29.10
C ASP A 128 8.66 -30.07 -27.94
N LEU A 129 9.99 -29.98 -27.85
CA LEU A 129 10.66 -29.13 -26.86
C LEU A 129 10.37 -27.65 -27.11
N ARG A 130 10.46 -27.20 -28.36
CA ARG A 130 10.12 -25.81 -28.73
C ARG A 130 8.66 -25.47 -28.41
N GLU A 131 7.73 -26.40 -28.65
CA GLU A 131 6.31 -26.22 -28.30
C GLU A 131 6.11 -26.14 -26.78
N ASN A 132 6.80 -26.95 -25.98
CA ASN A 132 6.76 -26.88 -24.52
C ASN A 132 7.30 -25.54 -24.00
N ILE A 133 8.46 -25.08 -24.52
CA ILE A 133 9.02 -23.77 -24.14
C ILE A 133 8.05 -22.65 -24.53
N LEU A 134 7.45 -22.72 -25.72
CA LEU A 134 6.46 -21.75 -26.19
C LEU A 134 5.26 -21.66 -25.24
N ALA A 135 4.72 -22.80 -24.81
CA ALA A 135 3.60 -22.83 -23.88
C ALA A 135 3.95 -22.15 -22.54
N GLU A 136 5.14 -22.41 -22.00
CA GLU A 136 5.57 -21.81 -20.74
C GLU A 136 5.90 -20.32 -20.88
N PHE A 137 6.44 -19.86 -22.02
CA PHE A 137 6.64 -18.42 -22.29
C PHE A 137 5.33 -17.66 -22.50
N ILE A 138 4.32 -18.28 -23.14
CA ILE A 138 2.97 -17.71 -23.23
C ILE A 138 2.38 -17.53 -21.83
N LYS A 139 2.57 -18.52 -20.96
CA LYS A 139 2.16 -18.45 -19.56
C LYS A 139 2.96 -17.42 -18.77
N LEU A 140 4.27 -17.27 -19.03
CA LEU A 140 5.10 -16.21 -18.45
C LEU A 140 4.59 -14.82 -18.81
N TYR A 141 4.05 -14.64 -20.02
CA TYR A 141 3.52 -13.35 -20.47
C TYR A 141 2.30 -12.86 -19.66
N GLU A 142 1.69 -13.72 -18.82
CA GLU A 142 0.71 -13.27 -17.81
C GLU A 142 1.30 -12.22 -16.84
N LEU A 143 2.63 -12.11 -16.76
CA LEU A 143 3.38 -11.01 -16.13
C LEU A 143 2.87 -9.62 -16.54
N ASP A 144 2.35 -9.47 -17.76
CA ASP A 144 1.78 -8.21 -18.23
C ASP A 144 0.71 -7.65 -17.28
N LYS A 145 -0.12 -8.52 -16.69
CA LYS A 145 -1.14 -8.11 -15.71
C LYS A 145 -0.53 -7.57 -14.41
N HIS A 146 0.59 -8.15 -13.98
CA HIS A 146 1.33 -7.70 -12.81
C HIS A 146 1.91 -6.30 -13.05
N TYR A 147 2.55 -6.10 -14.20
CA TYR A 147 3.09 -4.79 -14.59
C TYR A 147 1.98 -3.76 -14.79
N LEU A 148 0.87 -4.10 -15.45
CA LEU A 148 -0.27 -3.19 -15.60
C LEU A 148 -0.82 -2.72 -14.24
N ARG A 149 -0.92 -3.61 -13.24
CA ARG A 149 -1.32 -3.20 -11.89
C ARG A 149 -0.32 -2.28 -11.23
N LYS A 150 0.97 -2.60 -11.34
CA LYS A 150 2.04 -1.76 -10.79
C LYS A 150 2.02 -0.36 -11.43
N GLU A 151 1.90 -0.30 -12.75
CA GLU A 151 1.91 0.93 -13.56
C GLU A 151 0.67 1.80 -13.39
N ASN A 152 -0.51 1.20 -13.33
CA ASN A 152 -1.77 1.95 -13.31
C ASN A 152 -2.33 2.14 -11.91
N LEU A 153 -1.96 1.30 -10.93
CA LEU A 153 -2.49 1.39 -9.57
C LEU A 153 -1.44 1.86 -8.57
N LEU A 154 -0.17 1.44 -8.67
CA LEU A 154 0.84 1.77 -7.66
C LEU A 154 1.60 3.06 -7.99
N PHE A 155 2.13 3.18 -9.22
CA PHE A 155 2.93 4.33 -9.64
C PHE A 155 2.19 5.67 -9.51
N PRO A 156 0.90 5.81 -9.89
CA PRO A 156 0.22 7.10 -9.79
C PRO A 156 0.10 7.61 -8.36
N PHE A 157 0.06 6.74 -7.35
CA PHE A 157 0.11 7.18 -5.95
C PHE A 157 1.51 7.67 -5.58
N LEU A 158 2.57 6.94 -5.94
CA LEU A 158 3.94 7.40 -5.70
C LEU A 158 4.22 8.76 -6.36
N GLU A 159 3.71 9.00 -7.56
CA GLU A 159 3.83 10.28 -8.26
C GLU A 159 3.13 11.43 -7.53
N LYS A 160 2.00 11.18 -6.84
CA LYS A 160 1.33 12.20 -5.99
C LYS A 160 2.21 12.67 -4.83
N TYR A 161 3.12 11.81 -4.38
CA TYR A 161 4.13 12.13 -3.36
C TYR A 161 5.45 12.62 -3.97
N GLU A 162 5.43 13.07 -5.23
CA GLU A 162 6.58 13.59 -5.98
C GLU A 162 7.70 12.56 -6.26
N ILE A 163 7.41 11.27 -6.07
CA ILE A 163 8.32 10.16 -6.38
C ILE A 163 8.08 9.72 -7.84
N THR A 164 8.71 10.41 -8.80
CA THR A 164 8.49 10.15 -10.24
C THR A 164 9.65 9.42 -10.92
N GLY A 165 10.87 9.53 -10.39
CA GLY A 165 12.08 8.95 -11.00
C GLY A 165 12.07 7.42 -11.06
N PRO A 166 12.04 6.71 -9.91
CA PRO A 166 12.06 5.25 -9.89
C PRO A 166 10.90 4.59 -10.67
N PRO A 167 9.62 5.00 -10.50
CA PRO A 167 8.51 4.46 -11.27
C PRO A 167 8.70 4.57 -12.78
N LYS A 168 9.14 5.73 -13.28
CA LYS A 168 9.36 5.97 -14.70
C LYS A 168 10.45 5.08 -15.30
N VAL A 169 11.55 4.88 -14.57
CA VAL A 169 12.63 3.99 -15.01
C VAL A 169 12.16 2.53 -15.00
N MET A 170 11.41 2.12 -13.96
CA MET A 170 10.88 0.76 -13.88
C MET A 170 9.91 0.46 -15.02
N TRP A 171 9.01 1.39 -15.35
CA TRP A 171 8.10 1.25 -16.51
C TRP A 171 8.87 0.99 -17.81
N GLY A 172 9.90 1.79 -18.11
CA GLY A 172 10.71 1.58 -19.31
C GLY A 172 11.35 0.18 -19.35
N VAL A 173 11.81 -0.33 -18.21
CA VAL A 173 12.35 -1.70 -18.12
C VAL A 173 11.24 -2.75 -18.24
N ASP A 174 10.05 -2.52 -17.70
CA ASP A 174 8.88 -3.40 -17.85
C ASP A 174 8.50 -3.56 -19.34
N ASP A 175 8.54 -2.46 -20.10
CA ASP A 175 8.30 -2.48 -21.56
C ASP A 175 9.36 -3.29 -22.32
N GLU A 176 10.64 -3.11 -21.96
CA GLU A 176 11.73 -3.89 -22.55
C GLU A 176 11.59 -5.39 -22.24
N ILE A 177 11.19 -5.75 -21.01
CA ILE A 177 10.93 -7.16 -20.63
C ILE A 177 9.76 -7.74 -21.42
N ARG A 178 8.66 -7.00 -21.58
CA ARG A 178 7.51 -7.43 -22.40
C ARG A 178 7.94 -7.70 -23.84
N GLU A 179 8.77 -6.82 -24.40
CA GLU A 179 9.29 -6.97 -25.76
C GLU A 179 10.20 -8.20 -25.89
N ASP A 180 11.12 -8.40 -24.95
CA ASP A 180 12.01 -9.56 -24.91
C ASP A 180 11.22 -10.88 -24.87
N ILE A 181 10.19 -10.97 -24.03
CA ILE A 181 9.32 -12.15 -23.93
C ILE A 181 8.57 -12.38 -25.25
N LYS A 182 8.02 -11.32 -25.86
CA LYS A 182 7.32 -11.42 -27.16
C LYS A 182 8.24 -11.88 -28.28
N ASN A 183 9.48 -11.40 -28.31
CA ASN A 183 10.49 -11.78 -29.29
C ASN A 183 10.83 -13.27 -29.15
N VAL A 184 11.05 -13.76 -27.93
CA VAL A 184 11.27 -15.19 -27.68
C VAL A 184 10.07 -16.04 -28.12
N ILE A 185 8.84 -15.62 -27.79
CA ILE A 185 7.60 -16.29 -28.25
C ILE A 185 7.52 -16.34 -29.78
N SER A 186 7.93 -15.26 -30.47
CA SER A 186 7.93 -15.20 -31.93
C SER A 186 8.96 -16.14 -32.53
N GLU A 187 10.18 -16.16 -32.00
CA GLU A 187 11.27 -17.02 -32.49
C GLU A 187 11.02 -18.51 -32.22
N LEU A 188 10.32 -18.86 -31.14
CA LEU A 188 9.87 -20.23 -30.86
C LEU A 188 8.85 -20.76 -31.87
N LYS A 189 8.07 -19.87 -32.49
CA LYS A 189 7.11 -20.24 -33.56
C LYS A 189 7.80 -20.44 -34.91
N ASP A 190 8.98 -19.87 -35.09
CA ASP A 190 9.79 -20.06 -36.29
C ASP A 190 10.72 -21.28 -36.12
N LEU A 191 10.42 -22.37 -36.82
CA LEU A 191 11.22 -23.60 -36.82
C LEU A 191 12.62 -23.41 -37.44
N GLY A 192 12.88 -22.29 -38.11
CA GLY A 192 14.18 -21.95 -38.69
C GLY A 192 15.12 -21.17 -37.76
N SER A 193 14.68 -20.79 -36.55
CA SER A 193 15.49 -20.00 -35.62
C SER A 193 16.66 -20.81 -35.03
N ASP A 194 17.81 -20.15 -34.84
CA ASP A 194 19.00 -20.78 -34.26
C ASP A 194 18.78 -21.06 -32.77
N ALA A 195 18.93 -22.31 -32.36
CA ALA A 195 18.68 -22.76 -31.00
C ALA A 195 19.61 -22.11 -29.96
N ASN A 196 20.86 -21.80 -30.32
CA ASN A 196 21.80 -21.18 -29.39
C ASN A 196 21.46 -19.71 -29.16
N GLU A 197 21.15 -18.98 -30.23
CA GLU A 197 20.71 -17.59 -30.16
C GLU A 197 19.39 -17.47 -29.39
N LEU A 198 18.42 -18.33 -29.69
CA LEU A 198 17.13 -18.38 -29.00
C LEU A 198 17.31 -18.68 -27.51
N SER A 199 18.12 -19.68 -27.16
CA SER A 199 18.42 -20.02 -25.77
C SER A 199 19.08 -18.85 -25.04
N ALA A 200 20.01 -18.13 -25.68
CA ALA A 200 20.65 -16.96 -25.08
C ALA A 200 19.66 -15.79 -24.85
N LYS A 201 18.77 -15.52 -25.81
CA LYS A 201 17.71 -14.50 -25.64
C LYS A 201 16.72 -14.88 -24.55
N ALA A 202 16.30 -16.14 -24.51
CA ALA A 202 15.42 -16.66 -23.48
C ALA A 202 16.05 -16.54 -22.09
N GLU A 203 17.33 -16.90 -21.93
CA GLU A 203 18.04 -16.76 -20.67
C GLU A 203 18.17 -15.28 -20.24
N ALA A 204 18.48 -14.39 -21.18
CA ALA A 204 18.53 -12.96 -20.91
C ALA A 204 17.16 -12.43 -20.44
N ALA A 205 16.06 -12.83 -21.07
CA ALA A 205 14.72 -12.44 -20.64
C ALA A 205 14.40 -12.95 -19.22
N ILE A 206 14.77 -14.20 -18.90
CA ILE A 206 14.61 -14.78 -17.56
C ILE A 206 15.37 -13.96 -16.50
N ASP A 207 16.63 -13.61 -16.77
CA ASP A 207 17.45 -12.82 -15.85
C ASP A 207 16.89 -11.42 -15.63
N ARG A 208 16.36 -10.78 -16.67
CA ARG A 208 15.73 -9.45 -16.55
C ARG A 208 14.47 -9.48 -15.69
N VAL A 209 13.65 -10.53 -15.80
CA VAL A 209 12.48 -10.70 -14.93
C VAL A 209 12.91 -10.87 -13.47
N HIS A 210 13.94 -11.69 -13.20
CA HIS A 210 14.51 -11.82 -11.86
C HIS A 210 15.06 -10.50 -11.30
N GLU A 211 15.74 -9.71 -12.13
CA GLU A 211 16.22 -8.39 -11.74
C GLU A 211 15.08 -7.43 -11.40
N MET A 212 13.97 -7.46 -12.16
CA MET A 212 12.79 -6.66 -11.87
C MET A 212 12.14 -7.08 -10.55
N ILE A 213 11.97 -8.39 -10.31
CA ILE A 213 11.46 -8.92 -9.03
C ILE A 213 12.32 -8.43 -7.85
N PHE A 214 13.66 -8.46 -8.01
CA PHE A 214 14.56 -7.95 -6.98
C PHE A 214 14.35 -6.45 -6.71
N LYS A 215 14.24 -5.63 -7.76
CA LYS A 215 14.00 -4.18 -7.62
C LYS A 215 12.64 -3.91 -6.97
N GLU A 216 11.62 -4.66 -7.36
CA GLU A 216 10.30 -4.53 -6.78
C GLU A 216 10.30 -4.82 -5.28
N GLU A 217 10.87 -5.96 -4.86
CA GLU A 217 10.84 -6.38 -3.47
C GLU A 217 11.76 -5.59 -2.55
N ASN A 218 12.90 -5.12 -3.05
CA ASN A 218 13.92 -4.46 -2.22
C ASN A 218 13.90 -2.93 -2.34
N ILE A 219 13.20 -2.37 -3.32
CA ILE A 219 13.18 -0.93 -3.57
C ILE A 219 11.75 -0.41 -3.66
N LEU A 220 10.95 -0.90 -4.61
CA LEU A 220 9.64 -0.33 -4.89
C LEU A 220 8.63 -0.57 -3.76
N PHE A 221 8.49 -1.81 -3.29
CA PHE A 221 7.50 -2.13 -2.27
C PHE A 221 7.82 -1.50 -0.92
N PRO A 222 9.07 -1.52 -0.42
CA PRO A 222 9.43 -0.78 0.80
C PRO A 222 9.12 0.71 0.67
N MET A 223 9.52 1.34 -0.44
CA MET A 223 9.23 2.75 -0.72
C MET A 223 7.73 3.04 -0.73
N ALA A 224 6.93 2.19 -1.37
CA ALA A 224 5.49 2.35 -1.39
C ALA A 224 4.85 2.14 -0.01
N GLN A 225 5.32 1.16 0.77
CA GLN A 225 4.83 0.90 2.12
C GLN A 225 5.10 2.07 3.06
N GLU A 226 6.23 2.76 2.91
CA GLU A 226 6.58 3.94 3.70
C GLU A 226 5.83 5.21 3.26
N THR A 227 5.34 5.24 2.02
CA THR A 227 4.75 6.44 1.41
C THR A 227 3.23 6.44 1.43
N LEU A 228 2.60 5.31 1.08
CA LEU A 228 1.15 5.22 0.85
C LEU A 228 0.38 5.00 2.15
N SER A 229 -0.78 5.66 2.24
CA SER A 229 -1.75 5.46 3.32
C SER A 229 -2.59 4.19 3.16
N GLU A 230 -3.21 3.70 4.24
CA GLU A 230 -4.10 2.53 4.18
C GLU A 230 -5.29 2.73 3.23
N ASP A 231 -5.82 3.95 3.10
CA ASP A 231 -6.92 4.26 2.20
C ASP A 231 -6.51 4.17 0.72
N GLU A 232 -5.25 4.48 0.41
CA GLU A 232 -4.71 4.30 -0.94
C GLU A 232 -4.46 2.83 -1.24
N TRP A 233 -3.93 2.08 -0.27
CA TRP A 233 -3.83 0.63 -0.40
C TRP A 233 -5.19 -0.05 -0.59
N LEU A 234 -6.24 0.46 0.06
CA LEU A 234 -7.61 -0.01 -0.14
C LEU A 234 -8.09 0.21 -1.58
N LYS A 235 -7.81 1.38 -2.15
CA LYS A 235 -8.14 1.69 -3.56
C LYS A 235 -7.40 0.76 -4.50
N ILE A 236 -6.09 0.59 -4.30
CA ILE A 236 -5.27 -0.35 -5.08
C ILE A 236 -5.85 -1.77 -4.98
N ALA A 237 -6.23 -2.22 -3.78
CA ALA A 237 -6.83 -3.53 -3.58
C ALA A 237 -8.18 -3.68 -4.31
N GLY A 238 -9.02 -2.64 -4.27
CA GLY A 238 -10.33 -2.62 -4.92
C GLY A 238 -10.25 -2.66 -6.45
N GLU A 239 -9.31 -1.91 -7.03
CA GLU A 239 -9.13 -1.79 -8.48
C GLU A 239 -8.28 -2.93 -9.09
N SER A 240 -7.51 -3.66 -8.26
CA SER A 240 -6.62 -4.74 -8.74
C SER A 240 -7.35 -5.85 -9.51
N HIS A 241 -8.58 -6.18 -9.13
CA HIS A 241 -9.35 -7.23 -9.80
C HIS A 241 -9.69 -6.88 -11.26
N GLU A 242 -9.84 -5.58 -11.59
CA GLU A 242 -10.20 -5.15 -12.95
C GLU A 242 -9.07 -5.37 -13.96
N LEU A 243 -7.81 -5.25 -13.50
CA LEU A 243 -6.61 -5.49 -14.30
C LEU A 243 -6.19 -6.98 -14.29
N GLY A 244 -6.65 -7.74 -13.30
CA GLY A 244 -6.38 -9.17 -13.16
C GLY A 244 -5.07 -9.50 -12.43
N TYR A 245 -4.78 -10.79 -12.33
CA TYR A 245 -3.63 -11.30 -11.56
C TYR A 245 -2.73 -12.19 -12.40
N CYS A 246 -1.43 -12.20 -12.07
CA CYS A 246 -0.39 -12.99 -12.72
C CYS A 246 -0.09 -14.25 -11.90
N LEU A 247 -0.52 -15.42 -12.37
CA LEU A 247 -0.20 -16.75 -11.79
C LEU A 247 -0.65 -16.99 -10.33
N TYR A 248 -1.10 -15.96 -9.61
CA TYR A 248 -1.58 -16.04 -8.23
C TYR A 248 -2.72 -15.05 -8.02
N GLU A 249 -3.89 -15.56 -7.61
CA GLU A 249 -5.03 -14.73 -7.24
C GLU A 249 -5.26 -14.78 -5.72
N PRO A 250 -5.41 -13.62 -5.05
CA PRO A 250 -5.63 -13.57 -3.61
C PRO A 250 -7.01 -14.15 -3.26
N LYS A 251 -7.03 -15.18 -2.40
CA LYS A 251 -8.27 -15.86 -1.98
C LYS A 251 -9.09 -15.09 -0.94
N ARG A 252 -8.54 -14.00 -0.40
CA ARG A 252 -9.15 -13.20 0.66
C ARG A 252 -9.05 -11.73 0.27
N GLN A 253 -10.15 -11.01 0.37
CA GLN A 253 -10.13 -9.56 0.32
C GLN A 253 -9.48 -9.03 1.60
N TRP A 254 -8.50 -8.15 1.44
CA TRP A 254 -7.95 -7.43 2.57
C TRP A 254 -8.98 -6.44 3.11
N LYS A 255 -9.19 -6.51 4.41
CA LYS A 255 -9.95 -5.52 5.18
C LYS A 255 -8.96 -4.91 6.16
N PRO A 256 -8.65 -3.62 6.05
CA PRO A 256 -7.81 -2.96 7.03
C PRO A 256 -8.48 -3.05 8.39
N THR A 257 -7.66 -3.20 9.43
CA THR A 257 -8.13 -3.11 10.81
C THR A 257 -8.36 -1.63 11.12
N ARG A 258 -9.37 -1.00 10.51
CA ARG A 258 -9.72 0.38 10.84
C ARG A 258 -10.13 0.44 12.31
N VAL A 259 -9.38 1.18 13.13
CA VAL A 259 -9.98 1.84 14.29
C VAL A 259 -10.96 2.84 13.71
N ASN A 260 -12.24 2.45 13.67
CA ASN A 260 -13.29 3.24 13.06
C ASN A 260 -13.56 4.49 13.92
N VAL A 261 -12.79 5.55 13.65
CA VAL A 261 -12.92 6.85 14.31
C VAL A 261 -14.34 7.39 14.21
N GLU A 262 -15.04 7.13 13.10
CA GLU A 262 -16.43 7.55 12.89
C GLU A 262 -17.43 6.79 13.76
N GLU A 263 -17.17 5.51 14.07
CA GLU A 263 -17.99 4.77 15.03
C GLU A 263 -17.69 5.21 16.46
N LYS A 264 -16.44 5.52 16.80
CA LYS A 264 -16.09 6.12 18.10
C LYS A 264 -16.74 7.49 18.27
N THR A 265 -16.66 8.39 17.29
CA THR A 265 -17.33 9.70 17.38
C THR A 265 -18.86 9.58 17.39
N LYS A 266 -19.45 8.62 16.68
CA LYS A 266 -20.91 8.35 16.77
C LYS A 266 -21.32 7.72 18.10
N GLN A 267 -20.46 6.94 18.74
CA GLN A 267 -20.70 6.37 20.07
C GLN A 267 -20.47 7.40 21.18
N GLU A 268 -19.42 8.21 21.08
CA GLU A 268 -19.09 9.32 22.00
C GLU A 268 -20.15 10.42 21.93
N ALA A 269 -20.60 10.82 20.73
CA ALA A 269 -21.72 11.76 20.57
C ALA A 269 -23.05 11.20 21.09
N LYS A 270 -23.27 9.88 21.03
CA LYS A 270 -24.43 9.22 21.66
C LYS A 270 -24.31 9.20 23.19
N LEU A 271 -23.10 9.06 23.72
CA LEU A 271 -22.82 9.01 25.16
C LEU A 271 -22.90 10.40 25.80
N GLU A 272 -22.46 11.44 25.08
CA GLU A 272 -22.62 12.86 25.45
C GLU A 272 -24.08 13.32 25.36
N ALA A 273 -24.83 12.86 24.34
CA ALA A 273 -26.27 13.13 24.25
C ALA A 273 -27.08 12.48 25.39
N MET A 274 -26.68 11.28 25.86
CA MET A 274 -27.30 10.61 27.00
C MET A 274 -26.93 11.21 28.37
N THR A 275 -25.85 11.97 28.48
CA THR A 275 -25.42 12.61 29.75
C THR A 275 -25.89 14.05 29.91
N THR A 276 -26.44 14.67 28.85
CA THR A 276 -26.87 16.08 28.86
C THR A 276 -28.39 16.28 29.04
N GLU A 277 -29.17 15.21 29.29
CA GLU A 277 -30.62 15.29 29.53
C GLU A 277 -31.04 15.56 30.99
N SER A 278 -30.11 16.01 31.85
CA SER A 278 -30.47 16.36 33.24
C SER A 278 -29.87 17.68 33.70
N LYS A 279 -30.21 18.79 33.01
CA LYS A 279 -30.36 20.11 33.62
C LYS A 279 -31.06 21.14 32.72
N GLU A 280 -32.16 21.66 33.27
CA GLU A 280 -32.73 23.00 33.07
C GLU A 280 -33.61 23.24 31.82
N LEU A 281 -34.92 23.07 32.04
CA LEU A 281 -35.96 23.88 31.41
C LEU A 281 -36.06 25.22 32.15
N ASP A 282 -35.86 26.34 31.45
CA ASP A 282 -36.71 27.51 31.62
C ASP A 282 -36.67 28.44 30.39
N GLY A 283 -37.85 28.85 29.93
CA GLY A 283 -38.07 30.18 29.36
C GLY A 283 -37.80 30.47 27.88
N ALA A 284 -38.90 30.43 27.12
CA ALA A 284 -39.34 31.43 26.13
C ALA A 284 -38.74 31.47 24.69
N ALA A 285 -39.70 31.44 23.76
CA ALA A 285 -39.64 31.64 22.32
C ALA A 285 -38.77 32.79 21.81
N GLN A 286 -38.10 32.58 20.66
CA GLN A 286 -38.35 33.38 19.46
C GLN A 286 -37.77 32.74 18.19
N ASP A 287 -38.50 33.03 17.12
CA ASP A 287 -38.40 32.61 15.72
C ASP A 287 -37.15 33.16 15.01
N SER A 288 -36.51 32.38 14.14
CA SER A 288 -35.87 32.88 12.91
C SER A 288 -35.33 31.75 12.01
N ASP A 289 -36.00 31.58 10.87
CA ASP A 289 -35.45 31.30 9.53
C ASP A 289 -33.98 30.86 9.42
N VAL A 290 -33.74 29.61 9.02
CA VAL A 290 -32.50 29.23 8.33
C VAL A 290 -32.77 29.22 6.82
N LYS A 291 -32.48 30.38 6.20
CA LYS A 291 -32.27 30.49 4.76
C LYS A 291 -31.09 29.59 4.36
N SER A 292 -31.34 28.66 3.44
CA SER A 292 -30.32 27.98 2.65
C SER A 292 -29.54 29.01 1.83
N SER A 293 -28.33 29.34 2.27
CA SER A 293 -27.43 30.25 1.58
C SER A 293 -26.95 29.63 0.26
N HIS A 294 -27.50 30.13 -0.84
CA HIS A 294 -26.98 29.91 -2.19
C HIS A 294 -25.80 30.89 -2.40
N GLY A 295 -24.61 30.34 -2.67
CA GLY A 295 -23.40 31.09 -3.03
C GLY A 295 -22.73 30.47 -4.27
N PRO A 296 -22.07 31.27 -5.13
CA PRO A 296 -21.71 30.87 -6.48
C PRO A 296 -20.43 30.01 -6.50
N GLY A 297 -20.57 28.74 -6.86
CA GLY A 297 -19.45 27.81 -7.03
C GLY A 297 -19.81 26.35 -6.74
N GLU A 298 -21.00 25.90 -7.16
CA GLU A 298 -21.46 24.53 -6.90
C GLU A 298 -20.63 23.51 -7.70
N TYR A 299 -19.86 22.73 -6.94
CA TYR A 299 -19.26 21.49 -7.37
C TYR A 299 -20.24 20.34 -7.08
N ILE A 300 -20.42 19.46 -8.07
CA ILE A 300 -21.24 18.25 -8.00
C ILE A 300 -20.32 17.06 -7.79
N ASN A 301 -20.57 16.27 -6.73
CA ASN A 301 -19.83 15.05 -6.43
C ASN A 301 -20.41 13.86 -7.20
N PHE A 302 -19.58 13.18 -7.99
CA PHE A 302 -19.83 11.90 -8.63
C PHE A 302 -19.05 10.79 -7.90
N GLU A 303 -19.40 9.53 -8.14
CA GLU A 303 -18.68 8.38 -7.57
C GLU A 303 -17.19 8.35 -7.98
N THR A 304 -16.86 8.90 -9.17
CA THR A 304 -15.50 8.90 -9.73
C THR A 304 -14.82 10.27 -9.78
N GLY A 305 -15.38 11.30 -9.14
CA GLY A 305 -14.77 12.64 -9.15
C GLY A 305 -15.72 13.78 -8.81
N ILE A 306 -15.22 15.01 -8.92
CA ILE A 306 -15.97 16.23 -8.59
C ILE A 306 -15.88 17.18 -9.78
N LEU A 307 -17.03 17.65 -10.28
CA LEU A 307 -17.08 18.58 -11.41
C LEU A 307 -18.01 19.76 -11.10
N SER A 308 -17.64 20.94 -11.58
CA SER A 308 -18.54 22.09 -11.59
C SER A 308 -19.57 22.00 -12.72
N GLN A 309 -20.68 22.73 -12.60
CA GLN A 309 -21.70 22.81 -13.65
C GLN A 309 -21.12 23.20 -15.03
N LYS A 310 -20.14 24.12 -15.05
CA LYS A 310 -19.48 24.57 -16.29
C LYS A 310 -18.65 23.47 -16.94
N GLU A 311 -17.97 22.65 -16.15
CA GLU A 311 -17.16 21.54 -16.67
C GLU A 311 -18.05 20.42 -17.21
N ILE A 312 -19.18 20.15 -16.56
CA ILE A 312 -20.16 19.17 -17.04
C ILE A 312 -20.75 19.63 -18.38
N GLU A 313 -21.15 20.90 -18.50
CA GLU A 313 -21.68 21.45 -19.75
C GLU A 313 -20.64 21.43 -20.88
N ALA A 314 -19.38 21.78 -20.59
CA ALA A 314 -18.29 21.72 -21.56
C ALA A 314 -18.01 20.27 -22.02
N MET A 315 -18.06 19.31 -21.09
CA MET A 315 -17.89 17.89 -21.40
C MET A 315 -19.01 17.38 -22.29
N LEU A 316 -20.28 17.65 -21.95
CA LEU A 316 -21.43 17.21 -22.75
C LEU A 316 -21.43 17.82 -24.16
N ASN A 317 -21.01 19.08 -24.31
CA ASN A 317 -20.94 19.75 -25.62
C ASN A 317 -19.75 19.30 -26.49
N THR A 318 -18.75 18.61 -25.92
CA THR A 318 -17.57 18.13 -26.67
C THR A 318 -17.65 16.64 -27.03
N LEU A 319 -18.60 15.90 -26.44
CA LEU A 319 -18.83 14.51 -26.82
C LEU A 319 -19.33 14.43 -28.28
N PRO A 320 -18.88 13.45 -29.08
CA PRO A 320 -19.29 13.29 -30.48
C PRO A 320 -20.71 12.68 -30.62
N VAL A 321 -21.54 12.77 -29.59
CA VAL A 321 -22.87 12.19 -29.50
C VAL A 321 -23.83 13.17 -28.81
N ASP A 322 -25.04 13.32 -29.35
CA ASP A 322 -26.11 14.09 -28.71
C ASP A 322 -26.87 13.20 -27.72
N ILE A 323 -26.91 13.61 -26.45
CA ILE A 323 -27.61 12.89 -25.38
C ILE A 323 -28.85 13.68 -24.97
N THR A 324 -30.04 13.07 -25.07
CA THR A 324 -31.29 13.63 -24.54
C THR A 324 -31.85 12.68 -23.49
N PHE A 325 -31.98 13.15 -22.25
CA PHE A 325 -32.72 12.45 -21.20
C PHE A 325 -34.17 12.96 -21.20
N VAL A 326 -35.14 12.04 -21.29
CA VAL A 326 -36.59 12.33 -21.24
C VAL A 326 -37.16 11.81 -19.92
#